data_AF-A0A5C4PQ91-F1
#
_entry.id   AF-A0A5C4PQ91-F1
#
_cell.length_a   1.000
_cell.length_b   1.000
_cell.length_c   1.000
_cell.angle_alpha   90.00
_cell.angle_beta   90.00
_cell.angle_gamma   90.00
#
_symmetry.space_group_name_H-M   'P 1'
#
loop_
_entity.id
_entity.type
_entity.pdbx_description
1 polymer ?
#
loop_
_entity_poly.entity_id
_entity_poly.type
_entity_poly.pdbx_seq_one_letter_code
_entity_poly.pdbx_strand_id
1 'polypeptide(L)' 'MTNKKCPKCGGEVWDLCIGDDWGYYAGEEKHYECKGGEPTGEYYAPIKQPNGNILIIAKRTKSCGEFTFEEVSK' A
#
# COMPACT_ATOMS: atom_id res chain seq x y z
N MET A 1 -10.13 3.75 15.45
CA MET A 1 -8.97 3.60 14.55
C MET A 1 -9.05 4.72 13.55
N THR A 2 -8.12 5.68 13.59
CA THR A 2 -8.10 6.81 12.66
C THR A 2 -7.80 6.26 11.27
N ASN A 3 -8.74 6.40 10.34
CA ASN A 3 -8.63 5.90 8.96
C ASN A 3 -7.57 6.70 8.19
N LYS A 4 -6.29 6.44 8.44
CA LYS A 4 -5.18 7.05 7.70
C LYS A 4 -5.18 6.50 6.27
N LYS A 5 -5.05 7.38 5.28
CA LYS A 5 -5.04 7.01 3.86
C LYS A 5 -3.85 7.65 3.15
N CYS A 6 -3.42 7.03 2.06
CA CYS A 6 -2.33 7.54 1.25
C CYS A 6 -2.77 8.87 0.61
N PRO A 7 -2.04 9.97 0.79
CA PRO A 7 -2.42 11.27 0.25
C PRO A 7 -2.37 11.33 -1.28
N LYS A 8 -1.68 10.38 -1.94
CA LYS A 8 -1.55 10.33 -3.41
C LYS A 8 -2.66 9.52 -4.08
N CYS A 9 -3.05 8.38 -3.50
CA CYS A 9 -3.97 7.44 -4.15
C CYS A 9 -5.22 7.10 -3.32
N GLY A 10 -5.35 7.61 -2.10
CA GLY A 10 -6.46 7.29 -1.19
C GLY A 10 -6.43 5.85 -0.64
N GLY A 11 -5.40 5.07 -0.98
CA GLY A 11 -5.22 3.69 -0.51
C GLY A 11 -4.88 3.60 0.97
N GLU A 12 -4.82 2.38 1.50
CA GLU A 12 -4.41 2.15 2.89
C GLU A 12 -2.92 2.43 3.10
N VAL A 13 -2.59 2.86 4.31
CA VAL A 13 -1.21 3.04 4.77
C VAL A 13 -0.92 2.11 5.94
N TRP A 14 0.29 1.60 5.98
CA TRP A 14 0.84 0.87 7.12
C TRP A 14 1.71 1.78 7.94
N ASP A 15 1.57 1.65 9.26
CA ASP A 15 2.49 2.24 10.22
C ASP A 15 3.64 1.25 10.42
N LEU A 16 4.81 1.56 9.88
CA LEU A 16 5.99 0.71 9.91
C LEU A 16 6.62 0.63 11.31
N CYS A 17 6.24 1.50 12.24
CA CYS A 17 6.66 1.38 13.64
C CYS A 17 5.93 0.21 14.35
N ILE A 18 4.79 -0.25 13.82
CA ILE A 18 4.06 -1.37 14.41
C ILE A 18 4.79 -2.68 14.10
N GLY A 19 5.40 -3.27 15.13
CA GLY A 19 6.15 -4.52 15.01
C GLY A 19 7.60 -4.34 14.55
N ASP A 20 8.11 -3.11 14.55
CA ASP A 20 9.53 -2.83 14.33
C ASP A 20 10.34 -3.04 15.62
N ASP A 21 10.55 -4.31 15.96
CA ASP A 21 11.30 -4.70 17.16
C ASP A 21 12.78 -4.27 17.12
N TRP A 22 13.30 -3.96 15.93
CA TRP A 22 14.68 -3.53 15.71
C TRP A 22 14.82 -1.99 15.76
N GLY A 23 13.71 -1.26 15.76
CA GLY A 23 13.69 0.20 15.83
C GLY A 23 14.27 0.89 14.60
N TYR A 24 14.21 0.27 13.42
CA TYR A 24 14.68 0.87 12.18
C TYR A 24 13.92 2.17 11.82
N TYR A 25 12.62 2.21 12.11
CA TYR A 25 11.74 3.35 11.90
C TYR A 25 11.51 4.17 13.18
N ALA A 26 12.13 3.78 14.30
CA ALA A 26 12.00 4.49 15.56
C ALA A 26 12.66 5.88 15.46
N GLY A 27 11.82 6.92 15.44
CA GLY A 27 12.28 8.31 15.29
C GLY A 27 12.31 8.81 13.85
N GLU A 28 11.98 7.96 12.87
CA GLU A 28 11.77 8.40 11.49
C GLU A 28 10.41 9.08 11.36
N GLU A 29 10.41 10.31 10.84
CA GLU A 29 9.15 11.05 10.62
C GLU A 29 8.29 10.37 9.56
N LYS A 30 8.92 9.69 8.59
CA LYS A 30 8.25 8.98 7.49
C LYS A 30 8.21 7.49 7.74
N HIS A 31 7.25 7.06 8.55
CA HIS A 31 7.01 5.64 8.85
C HIS A 31 5.64 5.16 8.38
N TYR A 32 4.86 5.99 7.67
CA TYR A 32 3.61 5.55 7.05
C TYR A 32 3.82 5.15 5.60
N GLU A 33 3.93 3.86 5.31
CA GLU A 33 4.06 3.38 3.94
C GLU A 33 2.69 3.21 3.29
N CYS A 34 2.50 3.78 2.10
CA CYS A 34 1.37 3.39 1.27
C CYS A 34 1.51 1.92 0.89
N LYS A 35 0.50 1.12 1.21
CA LYS A 35 0.44 -0.29 0.84
C LYS A 35 0.38 -0.55 -0.67
N GLY A 36 0.55 0.50 -1.47
CA GLY A 36 0.63 0.45 -2.92
C GLY A 36 -0.52 -0.31 -3.49
N GLY A 37 -1.76 0.12 -3.25
CA GLY A 37 -2.94 -0.58 -3.75
C GLY A 37 -2.79 -2.10 -3.62
N GLU A 38 -2.72 -2.59 -2.37
CA GLU A 38 -3.34 -3.88 -2.03
C GLU A 38 -4.53 -4.05 -2.97
N PRO A 39 -4.67 -5.17 -3.69
CA PRO A 39 -5.72 -5.26 -4.69
C PRO A 39 -7.07 -5.04 -4.02
N THR A 40 -7.58 -3.82 -4.12
CA THR A 40 -8.82 -3.39 -3.51
C THR A 40 -9.96 -3.89 -4.38
N GLY A 41 -9.94 -5.13 -4.84
CA GLY A 41 -10.98 -5.70 -5.71
C GLY A 41 -11.28 -4.95 -7.02
N GLU A 42 -10.58 -3.86 -7.38
CA GLU A 42 -11.00 -2.94 -8.45
C GLU A 42 -10.05 -2.90 -9.64
N TYR A 43 -8.82 -3.42 -9.50
CA TYR A 43 -7.85 -3.50 -10.60
C TYR A 43 -7.48 -4.94 -10.90
N TYR A 44 -8.35 -5.58 -11.67
CA TYR A 44 -8.14 -6.92 -12.20
C TYR A 44 -7.67 -6.83 -13.67
N ALA A 45 -6.58 -7.53 -13.99
CA ALA A 45 -6.09 -7.60 -15.36
C ALA A 45 -6.23 -9.02 -15.91
N PRO A 46 -6.80 -9.18 -17.12
CA PRO A 46 -6.78 -10.47 -17.80
C PRO A 46 -5.37 -10.76 -18.31
N ILE A 47 -4.80 -11.89 -17.89
CA ILE A 47 -3.60 -12.46 -18.47
C ILE A 47 -3.99 -13.69 -19.27
N LYS A 48 -3.74 -13.64 -20.58
CA LYS A 48 -3.95 -14.78 -21.48
C LYS A 48 -2.78 -15.76 -21.31
N GLN A 49 -3.08 -16.96 -20.85
CA GLN A 49 -2.13 -18.05 -20.75
C GLN A 49 -1.86 -18.68 -22.12
N PRO A 50 -0.71 -19.36 -22.31
CA PRO A 50 -0.36 -20.01 -23.57
C PRO A 50 -1.37 -21.07 -24.04
N ASN A 51 -2.12 -21.67 -23.11
CA ASN A 51 -3.19 -22.63 -23.37
C ASN A 51 -4.53 -21.98 -23.79
N GLY A 52 -4.59 -20.65 -23.90
CA GLY A 52 -5.79 -19.90 -24.27
C GLY A 52 -6.68 -19.49 -23.09
N ASN A 53 -6.40 -19.93 -21.86
CA ASN A 53 -7.18 -19.55 -20.67
C ASN A 53 -6.90 -18.10 -20.26
N ILE A 54 -7.90 -17.43 -19.67
CA ILE A 54 -7.75 -16.08 -19.12
C ILE A 54 -7.69 -16.18 -17.60
N LEU A 55 -6.55 -15.78 -17.02
CA LEU A 55 -6.39 -15.61 -15.59
C LEU A 55 -6.72 -14.17 -15.21
N ILE A 56 -7.62 -13.98 -14.25
CA ILE A 56 -7.89 -12.68 -13.67
C ILE A 56 -7.00 -12.50 -12.45
N ILE A 57 -6.01 -11.61 -12.54
CA ILE A 57 -5.13 -11.30 -11.42
C ILE A 57 -5.34 -9.89 -10.91
N ALA A 58 -5.24 -9.77 -9.59
CA ALA A 58 -5.03 -8.54 -8.89
C ALA A 58 -3.76 -7.84 -9.41
N LYS A 59 -3.88 -6.65 -9.99
CA LYS A 59 -2.71 -5.80 -10.26
C LYS A 59 -2.18 -5.25 -8.93
N ARG A 60 -0.99 -5.70 -8.53
CA ARG A 60 -0.21 -5.03 -7.48
C ARG A 60 0.24 -3.68 -8.03
N THR A 61 -0.26 -2.58 -7.48
CA THR A 61 0.34 -1.27 -7.78
C THR A 61 1.62 -1.09 -6.96
N LYS A 62 2.55 -0.25 -7.42
CA LYS A 62 3.74 0.07 -6.62
C LYS A 62 3.32 0.98 -5.45
N SER A 63 4.00 0.85 -4.30
CA SER A 63 3.88 1.81 -3.20
C SER A 63 4.03 3.24 -3.72
N CYS A 64 3.19 4.15 -3.21
CA CYS A 64 3.28 5.58 -3.51
C CYS A 64 4.41 6.27 -2.73
N GLY A 65 5.09 5.53 -1.85
CA GLY A 65 6.15 5.96 -0.95
C GLY A 65 5.76 5.90 0.52
N GLU A 66 6.66 6.41 1.35
CA GLU A 66 6.49 6.64 2.79
C GLU A 66 6.11 8.10 3.05
N PHE A 67 5.30 8.30 4.10
CA PHE A 67 4.66 9.57 4.44
C PHE A 67 4.75 9.82 5.95
N THR A 68 4.62 11.09 6.34
CA THR A 68 4.51 11.46 7.76
C THR A 68 3.09 11.28 8.29
N PHE A 69 2.94 11.36 9.62
CA PHE A 69 1.63 11.33 10.27
C PHE A 69 0.71 12.44 9.76
N GLU A 70 1.23 13.65 9.57
CA GLU A 70 0.48 14.81 9.07
C GLU A 70 0.03 14.64 7.63
N GLU A 71 0.82 13.94 6.81
CA GLU A 71 0.47 13.67 5.42
C GLU A 71 -0.69 12.69 5.28
N VAL A 72 -0.79 11.68 6.16
CA VAL A 72 -1.83 10.63 6.11
C VAL A 72 -3.06 10.90 6.97
N SER A 73 -3.03 11.98 7.77
CA SER A 73 -4.13 12.38 8.67
C SER A 73 -4.99 13.53 8.14
N LYS A 74 -4.80 13.91 6.87
CA LYS A 74 -5.63 14.87 6.13
C LYS A 74 -6.85 14.19 5.52
#